data_AF-A0A3N2DGD7-F1
#
_entry.id   AF-A0A3N2DGD7-F1
#
_cell.length_a   1.000
_cell.length_b   1.000
_cell.length_c   1.000
_cell.angle_alpha   90.00
_cell.angle_beta   90.00
_cell.angle_gamma   90.00
#
_symmetry.space_group_name_H-M   'P 1'
#
loop_
_entity.id
_entity.type
_entity.pdbx_description
1 polymer ?
#
loop_
_entity_poly.entity_id
_entity_poly.type
_entity_poly.pdbx_seq_one_letter_code
_entity_poly.pdbx_strand_id
1 'polypeptide(L)'
;MSNNTATVTILDRDYQISCEEQQQQELSDSAAKLDATMRDIRRTGKVIGLERIALMAGLNLSHELIRGVQQTSSSHIQQEKQLLSLNNRLDKAIAKYQRLNLRNNTPQQQP
;
A
#
# COMPACT_ATOMS: atom_id res chain seq x y z
N MET A 1 2.39 27.78 -20.12
CA MET A 1 2.27 26.99 -18.88
C MET A 1 1.56 27.85 -17.86
N SER A 2 0.26 27.65 -17.68
CA SER A 2 -0.55 28.38 -16.70
C SER A 2 -0.06 27.96 -15.31
N ASN A 3 0.58 28.87 -14.58
CA ASN A 3 1.14 28.57 -13.26
C ASN A 3 -0.03 28.59 -12.25
N ASN A 4 -0.77 27.49 -12.14
CA ASN A 4 -1.85 27.39 -11.16
C ASN A 4 -1.27 27.15 -9.77
N THR A 5 -1.83 27.87 -8.80
CA THR A 5 -1.45 27.79 -7.39
C THR A 5 -2.69 27.46 -6.57
N ALA A 6 -2.55 26.54 -5.63
CA ALA A 6 -3.57 26.21 -4.65
C ALA A 6 -3.14 26.72 -3.29
N THR A 7 -4.11 27.20 -2.51
CA THR A 7 -3.87 27.60 -1.12
C THR A 7 -4.32 26.49 -0.20
N VAL A 8 -3.46 26.09 0.73
CA VAL A 8 -3.77 25.10 1.78
C VAL A 8 -3.41 25.65 3.15
N THR A 9 -4.21 25.31 4.16
CA THR A 9 -3.97 25.73 5.54
C THR A 9 -3.36 24.58 6.33
N ILE A 10 -2.18 24.79 6.91
CA ILE A 10 -1.47 23.81 7.73
C ILE A 10 -1.06 24.49 9.03
N LEU A 11 -1.47 23.90 10.15
CA LEU A 11 -1.20 24.39 11.49
C LEU A 11 -1.54 25.88 11.68
N ASP A 12 -2.73 26.25 11.21
CA ASP A 12 -3.30 27.60 11.31
C ASP A 12 -2.54 28.65 10.46
N ARG A 13 -1.76 28.20 9.45
CA ARG A 13 -1.05 29.06 8.48
C ARG A 13 -1.41 28.68 7.06
N ASP A 14 -1.54 29.68 6.20
CA ASP A 14 -1.84 29.48 4.77
C ASP A 14 -0.55 29.40 3.94
N TYR A 15 -0.52 28.43 3.03
CA TYR A 15 0.58 28.17 2.12
C TYR A 15 0.08 28.12 0.68
N GLN A 16 0.74 28.88 -0.20
CA GLN A 16 0.52 28.77 -1.65
C GLN A 16 1.48 27.75 -2.24
N ILE A 17 0.94 26.76 -2.92
CA ILE A 17 1.68 25.66 -3.53
C ILE A 17 1.30 25.60 -5.01
N SER A 18 2.30 25.53 -5.89
CA SER A 18 2.09 25.28 -7.31
C SER A 18 1.45 23.90 -7.49
N CYS A 19 0.28 23.86 -8.12
CA CYS A 19 -0.53 22.66 -8.26
C CYS A 19 -1.31 22.72 -9.57
N GLU A 20 -1.34 21.61 -10.31
CA GLU A 20 -2.23 21.46 -11.45
C GLU A 20 -3.69 21.26 -10.97
N GLU A 21 -4.69 21.64 -11.77
CA GLU A 21 -6.10 21.58 -11.35
C GLU A 21 -6.55 20.16 -10.98
N GLN A 22 -6.03 19.16 -11.70
CA GLN A 22 -6.36 17.76 -11.49
C GLN A 22 -5.82 17.23 -10.15
N GLN A 23 -4.79 17.86 -9.59
CA GLN A 23 -4.09 17.41 -8.37
C GLN A 23 -4.53 18.16 -7.12
N GLN A 24 -5.43 19.14 -7.24
CA GLN A 24 -5.79 20.02 -6.12
C GLN A 24 -6.43 19.25 -4.96
N GLN A 25 -7.19 18.19 -5.25
CA GLN A 25 -7.75 17.32 -4.21
C GLN A 25 -6.65 16.52 -3.49
N GLU A 26 -5.72 15.92 -4.22
CA GLU A 26 -4.61 15.16 -3.63
C GLU A 26 -3.72 16.04 -2.76
N LEU A 27 -3.49 17.29 -3.18
CA LEU A 27 -2.78 18.29 -2.38
C LEU A 27 -3.55 18.64 -1.10
N SER A 28 -4.87 18.84 -1.19
CA SER A 28 -5.72 19.12 -0.03
C SER A 28 -5.67 17.98 0.99
N ASP A 29 -5.80 16.75 0.53
CA ASP A 29 -5.73 15.55 1.38
C ASP A 29 -4.35 15.40 2.03
N SER A 30 -3.29 15.67 1.26
CA SER A 30 -1.90 15.66 1.77
C SER A 30 -1.67 16.74 2.83
N ALA A 31 -2.19 17.95 2.61
CA ALA A 31 -2.11 19.05 3.57
C ALA A 31 -2.88 18.75 4.86
N ALA A 32 -4.07 18.17 4.76
CA ALA A 32 -4.86 17.73 5.91
C ALA A 32 -4.13 16.66 6.73
N LYS A 33 -3.47 15.71 6.07
CA LYS A 33 -2.67 14.68 6.75
C LYS A 33 -1.45 15.29 7.46
N LEU A 34 -0.77 16.23 6.82
CA LEU A 34 0.35 16.96 7.42
C LEU A 34 -0.10 17.77 8.65
N ASP A 35 -1.20 18.52 8.54
CA ASP A 35 -1.78 19.31 9.62
C ASP A 35 -2.10 18.43 10.84
N ALA A 36 -2.82 17.32 10.64
CA ALA A 36 -3.14 16.38 11.71
C ALA A 36 -1.89 15.87 12.43
N THR A 37 -0.88 15.45 11.66
CA THR A 37 0.39 14.95 12.20
C THR A 37 1.14 16.02 12.99
N MET A 38 1.20 17.25 12.47
CA MET A 38 1.84 18.36 13.16
C MET A 38 1.08 18.75 14.45
N ARG A 39 -0.26 18.73 14.44
CA ARG A 39 -1.09 18.98 15.65
C ARG A 39 -0.87 17.91 16.71
N ASP A 40 -0.75 16.64 16.31
CA ASP A 40 -0.47 15.53 17.21
C ASP A 40 0.89 15.70 17.89
N ILE A 41 1.94 16.01 17.12
CA ILE A 41 3.28 16.28 17.65
C ILE A 41 3.25 17.47 18.60
N ARG A 42 2.59 18.58 18.21
CA ARG A 42 2.42 19.78 19.03
C ARG A 42 1.73 19.46 20.36
N ARG A 43 0.69 18.62 20.35
CA ARG A 43 -0.07 18.19 21.54
C ARG A 43 0.79 17.42 22.54
N THR A 44 1.83 16.71 22.09
CA THR A 44 2.74 16.01 23.02
C THR A 44 3.55 16.94 23.91
N GLY A 45 3.76 18.19 23.50
CA GLY A 45 4.61 19.16 24.18
C GLY A 45 6.11 18.84 24.19
N LYS A 46 6.54 17.70 23.61
CA LYS A 46 7.95 17.25 23.62
C LYS A 46 8.83 17.98 22.60
N VAL A 47 8.21 18.50 21.55
CA VAL A 47 8.91 19.19 20.45
C VAL A 47 8.47 20.65 20.46
N ILE A 48 9.43 21.55 20.60
CA ILE A 48 9.22 22.99 20.62
C ILE A 48 9.69 23.58 19.28
N GLY A 49 8.88 24.47 18.72
CA GLY A 49 9.18 25.17 17.46
C GLY A 49 8.48 24.57 16.25
N LEU A 50 7.85 25.44 15.45
CA LEU A 50 7.07 25.06 14.27
C LEU A 50 7.90 24.32 13.23
N GLU A 51 9.12 24.78 12.97
CA GLU A 51 10.02 24.18 11.99
C GLU A 51 10.39 22.74 12.39
N ARG A 52 10.69 22.51 13.67
CA ARG A 52 11.01 21.18 14.18
C ARG A 52 9.79 20.26 14.17
N ILE A 53 8.60 20.79 14.46
CA ILE A 53 7.33 20.05 14.35
C ILE A 53 7.09 19.63 12.89
N ALA A 54 7.30 20.53 11.92
CA ALA A 54 7.13 20.23 10.49
C ALA A 54 8.12 19.15 10.02
N LEU A 55 9.39 19.26 10.40
CA LEU A 55 10.42 18.25 10.12
C LEU A 55 10.05 16.88 10.68
N MET A 56 9.63 16.83 11.95
CA MET A 56 9.21 15.57 12.60
C MET A 56 7.96 14.98 11.94
N ALA A 57 6.98 15.81 11.57
CA ALA A 57 5.80 15.36 10.86
C ALA A 57 6.16 14.78 9.49
N GLY A 58 7.01 15.47 8.71
CA GLY A 58 7.49 14.97 7.42
C GLY A 58 8.22 13.63 7.53
N LEU A 59 9.08 13.48 8.55
CA LEU A 59 9.79 12.22 8.82
C LEU A 59 8.82 11.09 9.18
N ASN A 60 7.84 11.34 10.06
CA ASN A 60 6.85 10.34 10.45
C ASN A 60 6.01 9.87 9.25
N LEU A 61 5.54 10.80 8.42
CA LEU A 61 4.76 10.50 7.22
C LEU A 61 5.58 9.72 6.19
N SER A 62 6.84 10.08 5.99
CA SER A 62 7.77 9.35 5.11
C SER A 62 8.00 7.93 5.62
N HIS A 63 8.15 7.76 6.94
CA HIS A 63 8.30 6.45 7.55
C HIS A 63 7.05 5.58 7.37
N GLU A 64 5.85 6.14 7.55
CA GLU A 64 4.58 5.44 7.28
C GLU A 64 4.47 4.97 5.84
N LEU A 65 4.81 5.84 4.87
CA LEU A 65 4.76 5.52 3.45
C LEU A 65 5.70 4.35 3.13
N ILE A 66 6.97 4.43 3.56
CA ILE A 66 7.97 3.38 3.34
C ILE A 66 7.51 2.06 3.95
N ARG A 67 6.98 2.09 5.17
CA ARG A 67 6.48 0.89 5.86
C ARG A 67 5.27 0.29 5.14
N GLY A 68 4.34 1.11 4.65
CA GLY A 68 3.18 0.65 3.89
C GLY A 68 3.56 -0.04 2.58
N VAL A 69 4.54 0.51 1.86
CA VAL A 69 5.10 -0.13 0.65
C VAL A 69 5.71 -1.49 0.98
N GLN A 70 6.55 -1.55 2.01
CA GLN A 70 7.17 -2.81 2.45
C GLN A 70 6.14 -3.88 2.87
N GLN A 71 5.09 -3.47 3.58
CA GLN A 71 4.00 -4.36 3.99
C GLN A 71 3.25 -4.91 2.77
N THR A 72 2.95 -4.06 1.79
CA THR A 72 2.28 -4.45 0.54
C THR A 72 3.11 -5.44 -0.26
N SER A 73 4.43 -5.19 -0.40
CA SER A 73 5.35 -6.12 -1.06
C SER A 73 5.41 -7.47 -0.33
N SER A 74 5.45 -7.45 1.00
CA SER A 74 5.48 -8.67 1.81
C SER A 74 4.18 -9.47 1.68
N SER A 75 3.02 -8.80 1.66
CA SER A 75 1.74 -9.48 1.45
C SER A 75 1.65 -10.08 0.05
N HIS A 76 2.17 -9.39 -0.97
CA HIS A 76 2.17 -9.91 -2.34
C HIS A 76 2.98 -11.20 -2.46
N ILE A 77 4.17 -11.24 -1.86
CA ILE A 77 5.02 -12.46 -1.80
C ILE A 77 4.27 -13.61 -1.10
N GLN A 78 3.54 -13.31 -0.02
CA GLN A 78 2.77 -14.33 0.69
C GLN A 78 1.60 -14.85 -0.14
N GLN A 79 0.87 -13.97 -0.82
CA GLN A 79 -0.22 -14.33 -1.72
C GLN A 79 0.28 -15.20 -2.89
N GLU A 80 1.42 -14.84 -3.48
CA GLU A 80 2.04 -15.61 -4.56
C GLU A 80 2.42 -17.03 -4.10
N LYS A 81 3.00 -17.17 -2.90
CA LYS A 81 3.27 -18.49 -2.30
C LYS A 81 2.00 -19.31 -2.08
N GLN A 82 0.91 -18.68 -1.65
CA GLN A 82 -0.38 -19.36 -1.49
C GLN A 82 -0.94 -19.83 -2.84
N LEU A 83 -0.87 -18.99 -3.88
CA LEU A 83 -1.28 -19.36 -5.24
C LEU A 83 -0.47 -20.55 -5.78
N LEU A 84 0.85 -20.55 -5.59
CA LEU A 84 1.72 -21.67 -5.98
C LEU A 84 1.35 -22.97 -5.24
N SER A 85 1.06 -22.88 -3.94
CA SER A 85 0.61 -24.03 -3.16
C SER A 85 -0.74 -24.59 -3.65
N LEU A 86 -1.68 -23.71 -3.99
CA LEU A 86 -2.99 -24.09 -4.54
C LEU A 86 -2.84 -24.76 -5.92
N ASN A 87 -2.02 -24.19 -6.81
CA ASN A 87 -1.72 -24.80 -8.11
C ASN A 87 -1.12 -26.21 -7.94
N ASN A 88 -0.13 -26.37 -7.05
CA ASN A 88 0.48 -27.68 -6.79
C ASN A 88 -0.54 -28.71 -6.27
N ARG A 89 -1.51 -28.28 -5.46
CA ARG A 89 -2.62 -29.14 -5.00
C ARG A 89 -3.55 -29.53 -6.15
N LEU A 90 -3.86 -28.61 -7.06
CA LEU A 90 -4.64 -28.89 -8.26
C LEU A 90 -3.91 -29.89 -9.16
N ASP A 91 -2.63 -29.67 -9.45
CA ASP A 91 -1.82 -30.59 -10.26
C ASP A 91 -1.80 -32.01 -9.68
N LYS A 92 -1.63 -32.12 -8.36
CA LYS A 92 -1.70 -33.43 -7.66
C LYS A 92 -3.07 -34.08 -7.78
N ALA A 93 -4.15 -33.32 -7.66
CA ALA A 93 -5.50 -33.84 -7.80
C ALA A 93 -5.79 -34.32 -9.23
N ILE A 94 -5.37 -33.55 -10.24
CA ILE A 94 -5.49 -33.89 -11.65
C ILE A 94 -4.68 -35.16 -11.96
N ALA A 95 -3.42 -35.22 -11.52
CA ALA A 95 -2.56 -36.39 -11.72
C ALA A 95 -3.16 -37.64 -11.06
N LYS A 96 -3.76 -37.50 -9.87
CA LYS A 96 -4.47 -38.60 -9.19
C LYS A 96 -5.66 -39.08 -10.02
N TYR A 97 -6.46 -38.17 -10.56
CA TYR A 97 -7.62 -38.51 -11.39
C TYR A 97 -7.21 -39.21 -12.69
N GLN A 98 -6.19 -38.69 -13.38
CA GLN A 98 -5.64 -39.32 -14.59
C GLN A 98 -5.16 -40.75 -14.31
N ARG A 99 -4.41 -40.98 -13.22
CA ARG A 99 -3.96 -42.32 -12.81
C ARG A 99 -5.11 -43.27 -12.52
N LEU A 100 -6.19 -42.81 -11.87
CA LEU A 100 -7.38 -43.62 -11.65
C LEU A 100 -8.05 -44.01 -12.98
N ASN A 101 -8.19 -43.07 -13.92
CA ASN A 101 -8.81 -43.36 -15.20
C ASN A 101 -7.99 -44.31 -16.07
N LEU A 102 -6.65 -44.17 -16.07
CA LEU A 102 -5.75 -45.10 -16.76
C LEU A 102 -5.87 -46.54 -16.22
N ARG A 103 -6.11 -46.70 -14.91
CA ARG A 103 -6.34 -48.01 -14.27
C ARG A 103 -7.72 -48.60 -14.56
N ASN A 104 -8.70 -47.76 -14.88
CA ASN A 104 -10.08 -48.20 -15.18
C ASN A 104 -10.29 -48.50 -16.68
N ASN A 105 -9.36 -48.13 -17.56
CA ASN A 105 -9.48 -48.27 -19.02
C ASN A 105 -8.57 -49.34 -19.63
N THR A 106 -7.87 -50.14 -18.82
CA THR A 106 -7.22 -51.37 -19.29
C THR A 106 -8.28 -52.39 -19.67
N PRO A 107 -8.37 -52.84 -20.95
CA PRO A 107 -9.27 -53.90 -21.33
C PRO A 107 -8.95 -55.15 -20.52
N GLN A 108 -9.94 -55.68 -19.81
CA GLN A 108 -9.93 -57.06 -19.35
C GLN A 108 -9.97 -57.95 -20.61
N GLN A 109 -8.80 -58.27 -21.17
CA GLN A 109 -8.64 -59.42 -22.03
C GLN A 109 -7.61 -60.35 -21.38
N GLN A 110 -8.15 -61.23 -20.55
CA GLN A 110 -7.70 -62.60 -20.37
C GLN A 110 -8.89 -63.51 -20.72
N PRO A 111 -8.67 -64.76 -21.15
CA PRO A 111 -7.41 -65.49 -21.15
C PRO A 111 -6.74 -65.62 -22.52
#